data_AF-A0A511R252-F1
#
_entry.id   AF-A0A511R252-F1
#
_cell.length_a   1.000
_cell.length_b   1.000
_cell.length_c   1.000
_cell.angle_alpha   90.00
_cell.angle_beta   90.00
_cell.angle_gamma   90.00
#
_symmetry.space_group_name_H-M   'P 1'
#
loop_
_entity.id
_entity.type
_entity.pdbx_description
1 polymer ?
#
loop_
_entity_poly.entity_id
_entity_poly.type
_entity_poly.pdbx_seq_one_letter_code
_entity_poly.pdbx_strand_id
1 'polypeptide(L)'
;MPIERIEVYLDGGTEPVQVLTQPPFKVTYDTRSLSDGEHLLRVVTHYTNGAKEVKEVPFKVANTPGVLLQGLEEGKEVSGTLDVTLRVADPDVKPTRERFPGLGAAIATAVILGGVWLFFAATGVTNKTLEEVAKPPAAEAAAHGGDDGGAAAAVDEALKTKGEAVYSANCAGCHQATGKGLPGVFPALDGSKNVADKAYTINILLKGKGGMPAFAQLSDEELAGVATYIRNSWSNKFGGVTPDEFKAAR
;
A
#
# COMPACT_ATOMS: atom_id res chain seq x y z
N MET A 1 35.38 15.63 14.35
CA MET A 1 36.32 16.58 13.70
C MET A 1 35.56 17.35 12.64
N PRO A 2 35.76 18.67 12.46
CA PRO A 2 35.06 19.43 11.43
C PRO A 2 35.41 18.89 10.03
N ILE A 3 34.39 18.73 9.20
CA ILE A 3 34.54 18.30 7.81
C ILE A 3 34.81 19.55 6.97
N GLU A 4 35.88 19.52 6.18
CA GLU A 4 36.21 20.56 5.21
C GLU A 4 35.37 20.39 3.94
N ARG A 5 35.34 19.17 3.41
CA ARG A 5 34.52 18.78 2.25
C ARG A 5 34.38 17.27 2.13
N ILE A 6 33.39 16.84 1.36
CA ILE A 6 33.18 15.43 0.99
C ILE A 6 33.19 15.34 -0.53
N GLU A 7 34.05 14.48 -1.06
CA GLU A 7 34.15 14.18 -2.48
C GLU A 7 33.52 12.80 -2.74
N VAL A 8 32.62 12.71 -3.71
CA VAL A 8 31.94 11.46 -4.07
C VAL A 8 32.44 11.03 -5.43
N TYR A 9 32.87 9.80 -5.55
CA TYR A 9 33.35 9.16 -6.77
C TYR A 9 32.51 7.94 -7.09
N LEU A 10 32.45 7.60 -8.37
CA LEU A 10 31.72 6.44 -8.88
C LEU A 10 32.65 5.56 -9.72
N ASP A 11 32.57 4.24 -9.51
CA ASP A 11 33.22 3.19 -10.31
C ASP A 11 34.72 3.39 -10.54
N GLY A 12 35.43 3.88 -9.51
CA GLY A 12 36.87 4.13 -9.60
C GLY A 12 37.26 5.36 -10.43
N GLY A 13 36.30 6.20 -10.82
CA GLY A 13 36.56 7.47 -11.49
C GLY A 13 37.58 8.33 -10.74
N THR A 14 38.42 9.02 -11.51
CA THR A 14 39.48 9.92 -10.98
C THR A 14 38.94 11.30 -10.62
N GLU A 15 37.80 11.70 -11.19
CA GLU A 15 37.11 12.95 -10.90
C GLU A 15 35.89 12.71 -10.01
N PRO A 16 35.63 13.58 -9.02
CA PRO A 16 34.47 13.43 -8.17
C PRO A 16 33.20 13.81 -8.94
N VAL A 17 32.18 12.94 -8.86
CA VAL A 17 30.85 13.23 -9.42
C VAL A 17 30.15 14.35 -8.66
N GLN A 18 30.44 14.50 -7.36
CA GLN A 18 29.93 15.57 -6.50
C GLN A 18 30.96 15.98 -5.45
N VAL A 19 31.03 17.27 -5.15
CA VAL A 19 31.84 17.83 -4.07
C VAL A 19 30.94 18.63 -3.14
N LEU A 20 30.87 18.24 -1.88
CA LEU A 20 30.00 18.84 -0.87
C LEU A 20 30.85 19.58 0.17
N THR A 21 30.68 20.89 0.26
CA THR A 21 31.46 21.76 1.16
C THR A 21 30.66 22.30 2.33
N GLN A 22 29.33 22.13 2.34
CA GLN A 22 28.44 22.69 3.36
C GLN A 22 27.37 21.67 3.80
N PRO A 23 26.99 21.66 5.09
CA PRO A 23 25.89 20.85 5.59
C PRO A 23 24.53 21.45 5.19
N PRO A 24 23.48 20.62 5.01
CA PRO A 24 23.49 19.16 5.09
C PRO A 24 24.16 18.54 3.86
N PHE A 25 25.06 17.58 4.10
CA PHE A 25 25.77 16.86 3.03
C PHE A 25 24.82 15.85 2.37
N LYS A 26 24.04 16.31 1.38
CA LYS A 26 23.12 15.49 0.60
C LYS A 26 23.74 15.13 -0.74
N VAL A 27 23.66 13.85 -1.11
CA VAL A 27 24.06 13.34 -2.41
C VAL A 27 22.80 12.93 -3.16
N THR A 28 22.59 13.48 -4.34
CA THR A 28 21.52 13.06 -5.25
C THR A 28 22.15 12.57 -6.55
N TYR A 29 21.81 11.37 -6.98
CA TYR A 29 22.36 10.78 -8.20
C TYR A 29 21.25 10.15 -9.02
N ASP A 30 21.27 10.38 -10.34
CA ASP A 30 20.33 9.75 -11.27
C ASP A 30 20.93 8.44 -11.76
N THR A 31 20.38 7.31 -11.33
CA THR A 31 20.91 5.99 -11.69
C THR A 31 20.58 5.58 -13.12
N ARG A 32 19.68 6.30 -13.83
CA ARG A 32 19.26 5.95 -15.19
C ARG A 32 20.38 6.10 -16.24
N SER A 33 21.42 6.85 -15.91
CA SER A 33 22.62 7.00 -16.75
C SER A 33 23.67 5.92 -16.50
N LEU A 34 23.48 5.10 -15.46
CA LEU A 34 24.38 3.99 -15.14
C LEU A 34 23.95 2.73 -15.91
N SER A 35 24.96 1.91 -16.23
CA SER A 35 24.72 0.59 -16.77
C SER A 35 24.12 -0.31 -15.69
N ASP A 36 23.51 -1.42 -16.09
CA ASP A 36 23.06 -2.41 -15.12
C ASP A 36 24.24 -3.24 -14.64
N GLY A 37 24.25 -3.55 -13.35
CA GLY A 37 25.31 -4.33 -12.73
C GLY A 37 25.80 -3.76 -11.40
N GLU A 38 26.97 -4.24 -10.98
CA GLU A 38 27.63 -3.81 -9.76
C GLU A 38 28.37 -2.49 -9.97
N HIS A 39 28.14 -1.56 -9.06
CA HIS A 39 28.76 -0.23 -9.02
C HIS A 39 29.38 0.02 -7.66
N LEU A 40 30.33 0.95 -7.60
CA LEU A 40 31.04 1.30 -6.38
C LEU A 40 30.98 2.81 -6.14
N LEU A 41 30.31 3.21 -5.06
CA LEU A 41 30.36 4.59 -4.60
C LEU A 41 31.52 4.75 -3.62
N ARG A 42 32.48 5.61 -3.94
CA ARG A 42 33.62 5.92 -3.08
C ARG A 42 33.48 7.35 -2.55
N VAL A 43 33.28 7.47 -1.24
CA VAL A 43 33.11 8.75 -0.54
C VAL A 43 34.41 9.08 0.20
N VAL A 44 35.02 10.22 -0.11
CA VAL A 44 36.24 10.70 0.51
C VAL A 44 35.90 11.93 1.35
N THR A 45 35.99 11.79 2.66
CA THR A 45 35.78 12.88 3.61
C THR A 45 37.13 13.53 3.94
N HIS A 46 37.22 14.84 3.70
CA HIS A 46 38.37 15.65 4.05
C HIS A 46 38.08 16.38 5.36
N TYR A 47 38.94 16.20 6.35
CA TYR A 47 38.84 16.89 7.63
C TYR A 47 39.75 18.12 7.67
N THR A 48 39.37 19.13 8.46
CA THR A 48 40.13 20.39 8.56
C THR A 48 41.54 20.24 9.13
N ASN A 49 41.86 19.11 9.76
CA ASN A 49 43.19 18.78 10.26
C ASN A 49 44.08 18.08 9.20
N GLY A 50 43.61 17.96 7.95
CA GLY A 50 44.31 17.27 6.87
C GLY A 50 44.10 15.75 6.83
N ALA A 51 43.41 15.16 7.81
CA ALA A 51 43.06 13.75 7.77
C ALA A 51 42.03 13.48 6.65
N LYS A 52 42.09 12.27 6.08
CA LYS A 52 41.13 11.81 5.08
C LYS A 52 40.53 10.47 5.51
N GLU A 53 39.25 10.29 5.27
CA GLU A 53 38.56 9.02 5.45
C GLU A 53 37.91 8.62 4.13
N VAL A 54 38.10 7.36 3.75
CA VAL A 54 37.54 6.80 2.50
C VAL A 54 36.54 5.72 2.88
N LYS A 55 35.31 5.85 2.37
CA LYS A 55 34.25 4.86 2.53
C LYS A 55 33.80 4.38 1.15
N GLU A 56 33.88 3.08 0.93
CA GLU A 56 33.38 2.43 -0.27
C GLU A 56 32.05 1.73 0.02
N VAL A 57 31.08 1.95 -0.85
CA VAL A 57 29.72 1.42 -0.74
C VAL A 57 29.37 0.76 -2.09
N PRO A 58 29.45 -0.57 -2.19
CA PRO A 58 29.00 -1.27 -3.38
C PRO A 58 27.46 -1.18 -3.45
N PHE A 59 26.94 -1.01 -4.66
CA PHE A 59 25.51 -1.04 -4.93
C PHE A 59 25.23 -1.61 -6.31
N LYS A 60 24.03 -2.14 -6.52
CA LYS A 60 23.62 -2.71 -7.80
C LYS A 60 22.61 -1.80 -8.50
N VAL A 61 22.81 -1.57 -9.78
CA VAL A 61 21.86 -0.86 -10.65
C VAL A 61 21.13 -1.87 -11.53
N ALA A 62 19.82 -1.73 -11.62
CA ALA A 62 18.94 -2.55 -12.47
C ALA A 62 17.89 -1.63 -13.13
N ASN A 63 18.29 -0.94 -14.19
CA ASN A 63 17.44 -0.05 -14.98
C ASN A 63 16.73 -0.78 -16.13
N THR A 64 17.28 -1.90 -16.63
CA THR A 64 16.66 -2.68 -17.71
C THR A 64 15.55 -3.55 -17.13
N PRO A 65 14.29 -3.37 -17.54
CA PRO A 65 13.23 -4.25 -17.09
C PRO A 65 13.44 -5.65 -17.67
N GLY A 66 13.44 -6.67 -16.81
CA GLY A 66 13.39 -8.05 -17.25
C GLY A 66 12.04 -8.33 -17.91
N VAL A 67 12.07 -8.77 -19.17
CA VAL A 67 10.87 -9.32 -19.81
C VAL A 67 10.74 -10.77 -19.38
N LEU A 68 9.87 -11.01 -18.39
CA LEU A 68 9.52 -12.33 -17.93
C LEU A 68 8.43 -12.90 -18.85
N LEU A 69 8.77 -13.97 -19.56
CA LEU A 69 7.82 -14.77 -20.33
C LEU A 69 7.16 -15.77 -19.38
N GLN A 70 5.88 -15.58 -19.11
CA GLN A 70 5.08 -16.50 -18.30
C GLN A 70 4.19 -17.33 -19.22
N GLY A 71 4.41 -18.65 -19.26
CA GLY A 71 3.62 -19.61 -20.04
C GLY A 71 4.41 -20.41 -21.08
N LEU A 72 5.62 -19.97 -21.44
CA LEU A 72 6.54 -20.66 -22.33
C LEU A 72 7.92 -20.78 -21.68
N GLU A 73 8.41 -22.01 -21.55
CA GLU A 73 9.74 -22.33 -21.00
C GLU A 73 10.65 -22.79 -22.13
N GLU A 74 11.97 -22.60 -21.97
CA GLU A 74 12.96 -23.00 -22.97
C GLU A 74 12.93 -24.54 -23.15
N GLY A 75 12.73 -25.01 -24.39
CA GLY A 75 12.66 -26.43 -24.73
C GLY A 75 11.28 -27.09 -24.57
N LYS A 76 10.22 -26.35 -24.21
CA LYS A 76 8.87 -26.89 -24.08
C LYS A 76 8.20 -27.08 -25.45
N GLU A 77 7.84 -28.31 -25.79
CA GLU A 77 6.97 -28.60 -26.93
C GLU A 77 5.53 -28.22 -26.62
N VAL A 78 4.89 -27.47 -27.51
CA VAL A 78 3.51 -27.00 -27.39
C VAL A 78 2.73 -27.30 -28.66
N SER A 79 1.44 -27.61 -28.54
CA SER A 79 0.55 -27.90 -29.66
C SER A 79 -0.81 -27.24 -29.43
N GLY A 80 -1.38 -26.61 -30.47
CA GLY A 80 -2.61 -25.82 -30.39
C GLY A 80 -2.35 -24.33 -30.10
N THR A 81 -3.32 -23.64 -29.50
CA THR A 81 -3.19 -22.22 -29.13
C THR A 81 -2.49 -22.09 -27.78
N LEU A 82 -1.41 -21.32 -27.73
CA LEU A 82 -0.66 -21.03 -26.51
C LEU A 82 -0.80 -19.55 -26.13
N ASP A 83 -1.38 -19.29 -24.97
CA ASP A 83 -1.41 -17.95 -24.37
C ASP A 83 -0.11 -17.69 -23.60
N VAL A 84 0.68 -16.72 -24.07
CA VAL A 84 1.91 -16.28 -23.40
C VAL A 84 1.67 -14.90 -22.78
N THR A 85 1.96 -14.77 -21.49
CA THR A 85 1.90 -13.50 -20.79
C THR A 85 3.30 -12.91 -20.65
N LEU A 86 3.51 -11.73 -21.25
CA LEU A 86 4.74 -10.96 -21.06
C LEU A 86 4.59 -10.08 -19.81
N ARG A 87 5.47 -10.23 -18.83
CA ARG A 87 5.55 -9.33 -17.68
C ARG A 87 6.85 -8.56 -17.74
N VAL A 88 6.75 -7.26 -17.50
CA VAL A 88 7.89 -6.35 -17.37
C VAL A 88 8.11 -6.18 -15.87
N ALA A 89 9.11 -6.85 -15.30
CA ALA A 89 9.39 -6.81 -13.87
C ALA A 89 10.90 -6.86 -13.61
N ASP A 90 11.33 -6.33 -12.47
CA ASP A 90 12.71 -6.44 -12.01
C ASP A 90 13.03 -7.91 -11.69
N PRO A 91 13.94 -8.57 -12.43
CA PRO A 91 14.18 -10.01 -12.27
C PRO A 91 14.88 -10.37 -10.96
N ASP A 92 15.51 -9.42 -10.26
CA ASP A 92 16.40 -9.70 -9.12
C ASP A 92 15.79 -9.41 -7.74
N VAL A 93 14.54 -8.94 -7.65
CA VAL A 93 13.84 -8.85 -6.37
C VAL A 93 13.40 -10.25 -5.95
N LYS A 94 14.33 -11.00 -5.36
CA LYS A 94 13.98 -12.26 -4.68
C LYS A 94 12.96 -11.92 -3.60
N PRO A 95 11.78 -12.56 -3.56
CA PRO A 95 10.86 -12.38 -2.45
C PRO A 95 11.63 -12.74 -1.17
N THR A 96 11.70 -11.83 -0.22
CA THR A 96 12.23 -12.09 1.12
C THR A 96 11.38 -13.20 1.72
N ARG A 97 11.85 -14.44 1.60
CA ARG A 97 11.21 -15.58 2.23
C ARG A 97 11.44 -15.42 3.73
N GLU A 98 10.44 -14.87 4.43
CA GLU A 98 10.42 -14.91 5.89
C GLU A 98 10.73 -16.35 6.32
N ARG A 99 11.81 -16.52 7.11
CA ARG A 99 12.35 -17.84 7.47
C ARG A 99 11.29 -18.74 8.14
N PHE A 100 10.23 -18.14 8.70
CA PHE A 100 9.03 -18.81 9.19
C PHE A 100 7.82 -17.86 9.08
N PRO A 101 7.05 -17.89 7.98
CA PRO A 101 5.86 -17.06 7.86
C PRO A 101 4.89 -17.44 8.99
N GLY A 102 4.61 -16.50 9.89
CA GLY A 102 3.64 -16.68 10.97
C GLY A 102 4.19 -17.15 12.32
N LEU A 103 5.48 -17.43 12.52
CA LEU A 103 5.98 -17.79 13.86
C LEU A 103 5.86 -16.62 14.85
N GLY A 104 6.12 -15.39 14.40
CA GLY A 104 5.90 -14.18 15.20
C GLY A 104 4.43 -13.97 15.55
N ALA A 105 3.53 -14.24 14.60
CA ALA A 105 2.09 -14.19 14.82
C ALA A 105 1.64 -15.27 15.82
N ALA A 106 2.13 -16.51 15.69
CA ALA A 106 1.80 -17.61 16.60
C ALA A 106 2.26 -17.33 18.03
N ILE A 107 3.46 -16.76 18.22
CA ILE A 107 3.97 -16.36 19.54
C ILE A 107 3.12 -15.23 20.12
N ALA A 108 2.81 -14.19 19.33
CA ALA A 108 1.97 -13.08 19.77
C ALA A 108 0.56 -13.56 20.17
N THR A 109 -0.05 -14.45 19.37
CA THR A 109 -1.36 -15.06 19.68
C THR A 109 -1.29 -15.90 20.96
N ALA A 110 -0.24 -16.69 21.16
CA ALA A 110 -0.08 -17.49 22.37
C ALA A 110 0.08 -16.62 23.63
N VAL A 111 0.83 -15.51 23.55
CA VAL A 111 0.98 -14.57 24.67
C VAL A 111 -0.35 -13.85 24.96
N ILE A 112 -1.09 -13.42 23.93
CA ILE A 112 -2.40 -12.77 24.10
C ILE A 112 -3.40 -13.75 24.73
N LEU A 113 -3.53 -14.97 24.17
CA LEU A 113 -4.46 -15.97 24.69
C LEU A 113 -4.07 -16.43 26.11
N GLY A 114 -2.78 -16.60 26.38
CA GLY A 114 -2.27 -16.93 27.71
C GLY A 114 -2.55 -15.82 28.73
N GLY A 115 -2.34 -14.56 28.34
CA GLY A 115 -2.63 -13.39 29.18
C GLY A 115 -4.13 -13.21 29.47
N VAL A 116 -4.99 -13.42 28.46
CA VAL A 116 -6.45 -13.39 28.60
C VAL A 116 -6.91 -14.52 29.53
N TRP A 117 -6.39 -15.74 29.36
CA TRP A 117 -6.74 -16.87 30.22
C TRP A 117 -6.30 -16.65 31.67
N LEU A 118 -5.07 -16.14 31.88
CA LEU A 118 -4.58 -15.75 33.21
C LEU A 118 -5.43 -14.65 33.85
N PHE A 119 -5.90 -13.67 33.07
CA PHE A 119 -6.80 -12.62 33.56
C PHE A 119 -8.15 -13.19 34.00
N PHE A 120 -8.77 -14.07 33.23
CA PHE A 120 -10.03 -14.71 33.61
C PHE A 120 -9.88 -15.68 34.79
N ALA A 121 -8.77 -16.42 34.87
CA ALA A 121 -8.46 -17.29 36.00
C ALA A 121 -8.21 -16.49 37.29
N ALA A 122 -7.50 -15.36 37.21
CA ALA A 122 -7.17 -14.53 38.37
C ALA A 122 -8.35 -13.69 38.89
N THR A 123 -9.29 -13.32 38.03
CA THR A 123 -10.43 -12.47 38.40
C THR A 123 -11.69 -13.25 38.78
N GLY A 124 -11.73 -14.57 38.56
CA GLY A 124 -12.81 -15.45 39.02
C GLY A 124 -14.19 -15.17 38.38
N VAL A 125 -14.21 -14.45 37.24
CA VAL A 125 -15.44 -13.92 36.61
C VAL A 125 -16.36 -15.01 36.04
N THR A 126 -15.92 -16.27 35.91
CA THR A 126 -16.67 -17.31 35.19
C THR A 126 -17.95 -17.78 35.88
N ASN A 127 -18.08 -17.68 37.21
CA ASN A 127 -19.23 -18.30 37.89
C ASN A 127 -20.35 -17.30 38.20
N LYS A 128 -20.04 -16.02 38.50
CA LYS A 128 -21.06 -15.02 38.84
C LYS A 128 -21.80 -14.39 37.64
N THR A 129 -21.18 -14.35 36.46
CA THR A 129 -21.81 -13.74 35.27
C THR A 129 -22.75 -14.70 34.54
N LEU A 130 -22.52 -16.02 34.59
CA LEU A 130 -23.41 -17.00 33.96
C LEU A 130 -24.77 -17.10 34.66
N GLU A 131 -24.80 -16.93 35.99
CA GLU A 131 -26.06 -16.88 36.75
C GLU A 131 -26.84 -15.57 36.51
N GLU A 132 -26.15 -14.45 36.30
CA GLU A 132 -26.78 -13.15 36.00
C GLU A 132 -27.34 -13.09 34.57
N VAL A 133 -26.67 -13.73 33.60
CA VAL A 133 -27.09 -13.76 32.18
C VAL A 133 -28.22 -14.77 31.92
N ALA A 134 -28.42 -15.75 32.80
CA ALA A 134 -29.47 -16.77 32.68
C ALA A 134 -30.88 -16.29 33.09
N LYS A 135 -31.03 -15.06 33.58
CA LYS A 135 -32.35 -14.47 33.87
C LYS A 135 -32.72 -13.49 32.76
N PRO A 136 -33.82 -13.70 32.01
CA PRO A 136 -34.20 -12.76 30.95
C PRO A 136 -35.05 -11.62 31.54
N PRO A 137 -34.68 -10.34 31.32
CA PRO A 137 -35.64 -9.26 31.34
C PRO A 137 -36.00 -8.82 29.92
N ALA A 138 -37.31 -8.90 29.70
CA ALA A 138 -38.20 -8.13 28.84
C ALA A 138 -37.62 -6.97 28.01
N ALA A 139 -38.19 -6.88 26.81
CA ALA A 139 -38.13 -5.76 25.88
C ALA A 139 -38.27 -4.38 26.55
N GLU A 140 -37.42 -3.44 26.13
CA GLU A 140 -37.82 -2.05 25.94
C GLU A 140 -36.85 -1.33 25.00
N ALA A 141 -37.45 -0.60 24.06
CA ALA A 141 -36.83 0.12 22.99
C ALA A 141 -36.29 1.49 23.45
N ALA A 142 -35.24 1.98 22.80
CA ALA A 142 -35.06 3.41 22.61
C ALA A 142 -34.36 3.64 21.26
N ALA A 143 -35.17 4.03 20.30
CA ALA A 143 -34.75 4.59 19.03
C ALA A 143 -34.08 5.95 19.24
N HIS A 144 -33.11 6.27 18.38
CA HIS A 144 -33.04 7.60 17.78
C HIS A 144 -32.93 7.41 16.27
N GLY A 145 -34.10 7.53 15.64
CA GLY A 145 -34.24 7.63 14.19
C GLY A 145 -33.90 9.03 13.71
N GLY A 146 -33.60 9.07 12.42
CA GLY A 146 -33.36 10.23 11.58
C GLY A 146 -33.08 9.75 10.16
N ASP A 147 -34.12 9.18 9.55
CA ASP A 147 -34.36 9.09 8.09
C ASP A 147 -34.11 10.50 7.50
N ASP A 148 -33.38 10.68 6.40
CA ASP A 148 -33.96 10.55 5.06
C ASP A 148 -32.88 10.25 4.00
N GLY A 149 -33.19 9.35 3.06
CA GLY A 149 -32.88 9.60 1.65
C GLY A 149 -31.89 8.68 0.94
N GLY A 150 -32.32 7.45 0.67
CA GLY A 150 -31.80 6.64 -0.44
C GLY A 150 -31.33 5.26 0.03
N ALA A 151 -32.13 4.23 -0.28
CA ALA A 151 -31.76 2.84 -0.07
C ALA A 151 -30.27 2.64 -0.41
N ALA A 152 -29.47 2.23 0.57
CA ALA A 152 -28.11 1.80 0.31
C ALA A 152 -28.22 0.70 -0.74
N ALA A 153 -27.74 0.99 -1.96
CA ALA A 153 -27.76 0.00 -3.03
C ALA A 153 -27.08 -1.26 -2.49
N ALA A 154 -27.71 -2.41 -2.71
CA ALA A 154 -27.12 -3.68 -2.35
C ALA A 154 -25.70 -3.74 -2.94
N VAL A 155 -24.75 -4.28 -2.17
CA VAL A 155 -23.38 -4.45 -2.66
C VAL A 155 -23.44 -5.52 -3.75
N ASP A 156 -23.26 -5.10 -5.00
CA ASP A 156 -23.03 -6.03 -6.11
C ASP A 156 -21.59 -6.54 -6.00
N GLU A 157 -21.44 -7.80 -5.58
CA GLU A 157 -20.14 -8.43 -5.38
C GLU A 157 -19.36 -8.57 -6.70
N ALA A 158 -20.02 -8.78 -7.85
CA ALA A 158 -19.33 -8.84 -9.14
C ALA A 158 -18.78 -7.47 -9.54
N LEU A 159 -19.56 -6.41 -9.30
CA LEU A 159 -19.14 -5.03 -9.50
C LEU A 159 -18.00 -4.65 -8.54
N LYS A 160 -18.06 -5.10 -7.29
CA LYS A 160 -17.00 -4.92 -6.28
C LYS A 160 -15.69 -5.60 -6.71
N THR A 161 -15.74 -6.83 -7.21
CA THR A 161 -14.56 -7.56 -7.71
C THR A 161 -13.93 -6.84 -8.90
N LYS A 162 -14.73 -6.33 -9.86
CA LYS A 162 -14.21 -5.47 -10.93
C LYS A 162 -13.56 -4.19 -10.36
N GLY A 163 -14.20 -3.60 -9.35
CA GLY A 163 -13.72 -2.43 -8.63
C GLY A 163 -12.34 -2.60 -7.99
N GLU A 164 -12.02 -3.79 -7.50
CA GLU A 164 -10.70 -4.10 -6.93
C GLU A 164 -9.57 -4.00 -7.98
N ALA A 165 -9.83 -4.47 -9.20
CA ALA A 165 -8.87 -4.37 -10.29
C ALA A 165 -8.66 -2.90 -10.69
N VAL A 166 -9.74 -2.12 -10.80
CA VAL A 166 -9.69 -0.68 -11.08
C VAL A 166 -8.93 0.07 -9.97
N TYR A 167 -9.18 -0.29 -8.70
CA TYR A 167 -8.48 0.28 -7.55
C TYR A 167 -6.98 0.04 -7.62
N SER A 168 -6.58 -1.21 -7.89
CA SER A 168 -5.18 -1.62 -7.98
C SER A 168 -4.44 -0.87 -9.08
N ALA A 169 -5.09 -0.66 -10.23
CA ALA A 169 -4.49 0.01 -11.38
C ALA A 169 -4.40 1.54 -11.21
N ASN A 170 -5.39 2.17 -10.56
CA ASN A 170 -5.56 3.62 -10.62
C ASN A 170 -5.43 4.35 -9.27
N CYS A 171 -5.66 3.66 -8.15
CA CYS A 171 -5.83 4.30 -6.84
C CYS A 171 -4.74 3.89 -5.84
N ALA A 172 -4.27 2.64 -5.92
CA ALA A 172 -3.35 2.05 -4.96
C ALA A 172 -1.98 2.75 -4.90
N GLY A 173 -1.54 3.39 -6.00
CA GLY A 173 -0.27 4.14 -6.02
C GLY A 173 -0.19 5.25 -4.97
N CYS A 174 -1.32 5.92 -4.69
CA CYS A 174 -1.39 6.98 -3.68
C CYS A 174 -2.05 6.50 -2.38
N HIS A 175 -3.17 5.78 -2.48
CA HIS A 175 -3.95 5.36 -1.31
C HIS A 175 -3.46 4.05 -0.66
N GLN A 176 -2.46 3.40 -1.27
CA GLN A 176 -1.87 2.12 -0.85
C GLN A 176 -2.86 0.95 -0.93
N ALA A 177 -2.36 -0.28 -1.07
CA ALA A 177 -3.21 -1.47 -1.09
C ALA A 177 -4.06 -1.62 0.20
N THR A 178 -3.56 -1.10 1.32
CA THR A 178 -4.25 -1.12 2.63
C THR A 178 -5.26 0.00 2.81
N GLY A 179 -5.41 0.92 1.84
CA GLY A 179 -6.29 2.07 1.96
C GLY A 179 -5.87 3.09 3.02
N LYS A 180 -4.69 2.94 3.63
CA LYS A 180 -4.20 3.84 4.68
C LYS A 180 -3.58 5.12 4.13
N GLY A 181 -3.26 5.17 2.83
CA GLY A 181 -2.52 6.27 2.23
C GLY A 181 -1.18 6.50 2.91
N LEU A 182 -0.73 7.76 2.89
CA LEU A 182 0.48 8.21 3.57
C LEU A 182 0.11 9.45 4.41
N PRO A 183 0.18 9.38 5.76
CA PRO A 183 -0.18 10.50 6.63
C PRO A 183 0.50 11.81 6.22
N GLY A 184 -0.29 12.88 6.08
CA GLY A 184 0.18 14.21 5.66
C GLY A 184 0.34 14.41 4.16
N VAL A 185 0.23 13.36 3.33
CA VAL A 185 0.38 13.44 1.87
C VAL A 185 -0.83 12.88 1.14
N PHE A 186 -1.17 11.61 1.38
CA PHE A 186 -2.32 10.93 0.76
C PHE A 186 -3.30 10.48 1.83
N PRO A 187 -4.57 10.92 1.78
CA PRO A 187 -5.53 10.61 2.83
C PRO A 187 -5.89 9.12 2.84
N ALA A 188 -6.19 8.62 4.04
CA ALA A 188 -6.73 7.28 4.21
C ALA A 188 -8.17 7.19 3.66
N LEU A 189 -8.45 6.05 3.03
CA LEU A 189 -9.78 5.63 2.59
C LEU A 189 -10.43 4.69 3.61
N ASP A 190 -9.62 3.89 4.31
CA ASP A 190 -10.08 2.99 5.37
C ASP A 190 -10.59 3.79 6.59
N GLY A 191 -11.85 3.56 6.97
CA GLY A 191 -12.53 4.22 8.08
C GLY A 191 -12.84 5.70 7.84
N SER A 192 -12.69 6.18 6.60
CA SER A 192 -12.84 7.61 6.27
C SER A 192 -14.30 8.04 6.27
N LYS A 193 -14.62 9.07 7.07
CA LYS A 193 -15.97 9.69 7.09
C LYS A 193 -16.37 10.26 5.73
N ASN A 194 -15.39 10.72 4.96
CA ASN A 194 -15.63 11.24 3.61
C ASN A 194 -16.02 10.10 2.64
N VAL A 195 -15.45 8.91 2.81
CA VAL A 195 -15.81 7.73 2.02
C VAL A 195 -17.19 7.20 2.42
N ALA A 196 -17.63 7.40 3.66
CA ALA A 196 -18.99 7.05 4.09
C ALA A 196 -20.05 7.85 3.32
N ASP A 197 -19.77 9.11 3.00
CA ASP A 197 -20.60 9.92 2.11
C ASP A 197 -20.47 9.44 0.65
N LYS A 198 -21.58 8.90 0.13
CA LYS A 198 -21.68 8.38 -1.23
C LYS A 198 -21.52 9.47 -2.28
N ALA A 199 -22.17 10.62 -2.07
CA ALA A 199 -22.11 11.74 -3.00
C ALA A 199 -20.71 12.36 -3.04
N TYR A 200 -20.02 12.40 -1.90
CA TYR A 200 -18.61 12.79 -1.84
C TYR A 200 -17.74 11.86 -2.68
N THR A 201 -17.89 10.54 -2.49
CA THR A 201 -17.10 9.53 -3.22
C THR A 201 -17.28 9.67 -4.73
N ILE A 202 -18.53 9.81 -5.19
CA ILE A 202 -18.86 10.00 -6.63
C ILE A 202 -18.22 11.29 -7.17
N ASN A 203 -18.41 12.43 -6.48
CA ASN A 203 -17.90 13.71 -6.95
C ASN A 203 -16.38 13.75 -7.02
N ILE A 204 -15.68 13.16 -6.04
CA ILE A 204 -14.22 13.12 -6.02
C ILE A 204 -13.67 12.29 -7.18
N LEU A 205 -14.32 11.16 -7.50
CA LEU A 205 -13.90 10.34 -8.63
C LEU A 205 -14.14 11.05 -9.97
N LEU A 206 -15.23 11.79 -10.11
CA LEU A 206 -15.55 12.54 -11.33
C LEU A 206 -14.73 13.83 -11.51
N LYS A 207 -14.45 14.56 -10.43
CA LYS A 207 -13.89 15.94 -10.50
C LYS A 207 -12.49 16.06 -9.94
N GLY A 208 -11.99 15.06 -9.21
CA GLY A 208 -10.74 15.15 -8.46
C GLY A 208 -10.83 16.11 -7.29
N LYS A 209 -9.73 16.25 -6.54
CA LYS A 209 -9.57 17.25 -5.47
C LYS A 209 -8.11 17.42 -5.09
N GLY A 210 -7.62 18.66 -5.13
CA GLY A 210 -6.22 18.96 -4.83
C GLY A 210 -5.28 18.21 -5.79
N GLY A 211 -4.39 17.37 -5.25
CA GLY A 211 -3.49 16.54 -6.04
C GLY A 211 -4.10 15.24 -6.59
N MET A 212 -5.35 14.90 -6.24
CA MET A 212 -6.05 13.74 -6.80
C MET A 212 -6.69 14.10 -8.14
N PRO A 213 -6.31 13.44 -9.26
CA PRO A 213 -6.88 13.72 -10.57
C PRO A 213 -8.35 13.29 -10.65
N ALA A 214 -9.07 13.83 -11.64
CA ALA A 214 -10.36 13.30 -12.07
C ALA A 214 -10.18 12.01 -12.88
N PHE A 215 -11.14 11.09 -12.81
CA PHE A 215 -11.13 9.82 -13.52
C PHE A 215 -12.20 9.76 -14.62
N ALA A 216 -12.42 10.87 -15.33
CA ALA A 216 -13.44 10.98 -16.37
C ALA A 216 -13.27 10.00 -17.55
N GLN A 217 -12.05 9.45 -17.73
CA GLN A 217 -11.73 8.44 -18.73
C GLN A 217 -12.30 7.05 -18.39
N LEU A 218 -12.63 6.78 -17.12
CA LEU A 218 -13.23 5.52 -16.71
C LEU A 218 -14.73 5.54 -17.05
N SER A 219 -15.26 4.37 -17.39
CA SER A 219 -16.69 4.16 -17.60
C SER A 219 -17.47 4.28 -16.29
N ASP A 220 -18.78 4.53 -16.38
CA ASP A 220 -19.65 4.57 -15.19
C ASP A 220 -19.67 3.23 -14.43
N GLU A 221 -19.49 2.10 -15.13
CA GLU A 221 -19.39 0.78 -14.52
C GLU A 221 -18.08 0.61 -13.73
N GLU A 222 -16.95 1.04 -14.28
CA GLU A 222 -15.65 1.01 -13.60
C GLU A 222 -15.63 1.93 -12.38
N LEU A 223 -16.23 3.12 -12.50
CA LEU A 223 -16.36 4.09 -11.41
C LEU A 223 -17.27 3.58 -10.29
N ALA A 224 -18.41 2.98 -10.65
CA ALA A 224 -19.31 2.34 -9.70
C ALA A 224 -18.65 1.17 -8.99
N GLY A 225 -17.89 0.35 -9.71
CA GLY A 225 -17.09 -0.74 -9.15
C GLY A 225 -16.06 -0.26 -8.15
N VAL A 226 -15.19 0.67 -8.53
CA VAL A 226 -14.13 1.15 -7.63
C VAL A 226 -14.70 1.88 -6.41
N ALA A 227 -15.78 2.65 -6.57
CA ALA A 227 -16.47 3.28 -5.45
C ALA A 227 -17.09 2.25 -4.51
N THR A 228 -17.73 1.20 -5.06
CA THR A 228 -18.30 0.10 -4.28
C THR A 228 -17.21 -0.70 -3.54
N TYR A 229 -16.07 -0.96 -4.18
CA TYR A 229 -14.92 -1.60 -3.55
C TYR A 229 -14.39 -0.78 -2.38
N ILE A 230 -14.07 0.51 -2.60
CA ILE A 230 -13.54 1.40 -1.56
C ILE A 230 -14.49 1.49 -0.36
N ARG A 231 -15.80 1.58 -0.61
CA ARG A 231 -16.84 1.69 0.42
C ARG A 231 -17.11 0.40 1.20
N ASN A 232 -16.59 -0.75 0.74
CA ASN A 232 -16.84 -2.06 1.34
C ASN A 232 -15.55 -2.90 1.49
N SER A 233 -14.41 -2.21 1.58
CA SER A 233 -13.08 -2.80 1.83
C SER A 233 -12.53 -2.30 3.17
N TRP A 234 -11.59 -3.07 3.72
CA TRP A 234 -10.97 -2.81 5.02
C TRP A 234 -12.04 -2.71 6.13
N SER A 235 -12.09 -1.61 6.90
CA SER A 235 -13.14 -1.39 7.91
C SER A 235 -14.43 -0.78 7.36
N ASN A 236 -14.49 -0.44 6.06
CA ASN A 236 -15.63 0.24 5.47
C ASN A 236 -16.81 -0.72 5.22
N LYS A 237 -18.02 -0.28 5.55
CA LYS A 237 -19.30 -0.98 5.29
C LYS A 237 -20.39 0.04 4.96
N PHE A 238 -20.24 0.73 3.82
CA PHE A 238 -21.09 1.86 3.46
C PHE A 238 -22.09 1.57 2.33
N GLY A 239 -22.18 0.32 1.86
CA GLY A 239 -23.11 -0.06 0.79
C GLY A 239 -22.59 0.25 -0.61
N GLY A 240 -23.32 -0.22 -1.63
CA GLY A 240 -22.92 -0.14 -3.02
C GLY A 240 -23.13 1.23 -3.66
N VAL A 241 -22.51 1.41 -4.81
CA VAL A 241 -22.71 2.52 -5.75
C VAL A 241 -22.98 1.93 -7.12
N THR A 242 -23.99 2.45 -7.81
CA THR A 242 -24.46 1.94 -9.10
C THR A 242 -23.91 2.77 -10.26
N PRO A 243 -23.81 2.20 -11.47
CA PRO A 243 -23.43 2.96 -12.67
C PRO A 243 -24.37 4.13 -12.97
N ASP A 244 -25.68 3.96 -12.71
CA ASP A 244 -26.67 5.01 -12.94
C ASP A 244 -26.46 6.24 -12.04
N GLU A 245 -25.95 6.04 -10.81
CA GLU A 245 -25.59 7.15 -9.92
C GLU A 245 -24.41 7.98 -10.47
N PHE A 246 -23.44 7.34 -11.14
CA PHE A 246 -22.36 8.06 -11.82
C PHE A 246 -22.86 8.76 -13.08
N LYS A 247 -23.68 8.09 -13.88
CA LYS A 247 -24.27 8.65 -15.09
C LYS A 247 -25.10 9.90 -14.79
N ALA A 248 -25.85 9.90 -13.68
CA ALA A 248 -26.65 11.05 -13.25
C ALA A 248 -25.81 12.22 -12.70
N ALA A 249 -24.56 11.97 -12.29
CA ALA A 249 -23.68 12.97 -11.69
C ALA A 249 -22.67 13.61 -12.67
N ARG A 250 -22.64 13.13 -13.92
CA ARG A 250 -21.81 13.66 -15.01
C ARG A 250 -22.35 14.94 -15.63
#